data_AF-A0A947FSJ6-F1
#
_entry.id   AF-A0A947FSJ6-F1
#
_cell.length_a   1.000
_cell.length_b   1.000
_cell.length_c   1.000
_cell.angle_alpha   90.00
_cell.angle_beta   90.00
_cell.angle_gamma   90.00
#
_symmetry.space_group_name_H-M   'P 1'
#
loop_
_entity.id
_entity.type
_entity.pdbx_description
1 polymer ?
#
loop_
_entity_poly.entity_id
_entity_poly.type
_entity_poly.pdbx_seq_one_letter_code
_entity_poly.pdbx_strand_id
1 'polypeptide(L)'
;MTARRSTRHAHATHGILEIGRFVDPGFLLLVGTILCGGLIMLTSASISLADRNTGNPFFYFERQMSAVFFGLIGAAAMLHIPSRFWERIGLLLVILAVGMLVLVLVPGFGSTVNGSTRWLNVGGVNIIQVSEPARLLMLLYISGYAVRHRVELSESFVGFLKPMLLVGMVCVLLLLEPDFGASVVMLCITLSVLFVAGARLRDFLLFSFVVVIALAILAVASPYRMKRLLAFW
;
A
#
# COMPACT_ATOMS: atom_id res chain seq x y z
N MET A 1 -4.47 45.71 22.38
CA MET A 1 -5.03 44.54 21.67
C MET A 1 -4.02 43.83 20.73
N THR A 2 -2.70 44.02 20.89
CA THR A 2 -1.69 43.63 19.89
C THR A 2 -0.68 42.55 20.34
N ALA A 3 -0.68 42.10 21.60
CA ALA A 3 0.34 41.17 22.12
C ALA A 3 0.03 39.67 21.94
N ARG A 4 -1.20 39.29 21.53
CA ARG A 4 -1.64 37.89 21.50
C ARG A 4 -1.44 37.16 20.16
N ARG A 5 -0.95 37.87 19.13
CA ARG A 5 -0.66 37.29 17.79
C ARG A 5 0.77 36.75 17.64
N SER A 6 1.72 37.20 18.47
CA SER A 6 3.14 36.84 18.34
C SER A 6 3.45 35.41 18.82
N THR A 7 2.75 34.89 19.82
CA THR A 7 3.05 33.58 20.43
C THR A 7 2.56 32.38 19.63
N ARG A 8 1.57 32.54 18.73
CA ARG A 8 1.12 31.44 17.85
C ARG A 8 2.08 31.14 16.71
N HIS A 9 2.79 32.14 16.20
CA HIS A 9 3.76 31.93 15.13
C HIS A 9 5.01 31.20 15.65
N ALA A 10 5.47 31.49 16.87
CA ALA A 10 6.64 30.82 17.45
C ALA A 10 6.44 29.31 17.65
N HIS A 11 5.26 28.86 18.11
CA HIS A 11 4.99 27.43 18.29
C HIS A 11 4.92 26.64 16.98
N ALA A 12 4.40 27.24 15.91
CA ALA A 12 4.34 26.58 14.60
C ALA A 12 5.74 26.42 13.99
N THR A 13 6.60 27.43 14.11
CA THR A 13 7.96 27.40 13.56
C THR A 13 8.86 26.39 14.30
N HIS A 14 8.71 26.25 15.62
CA HIS A 14 9.43 25.22 16.38
C HIS A 14 9.01 23.79 16.00
N GLY A 15 7.72 23.54 15.74
CA GLY A 15 7.24 22.23 15.28
C GLY A 15 7.78 21.83 13.91
N ILE A 16 7.89 22.78 12.97
CA ILE A 16 8.43 22.54 11.62
C ILE A 16 9.95 22.26 11.67
N LEU A 17 10.68 22.98 12.53
CA LEU A 17 12.13 22.79 12.72
C LEU A 17 12.47 21.45 13.40
N GLU A 18 11.63 20.93 14.30
CA GLU A 18 11.86 19.60 14.89
C GLU A 18 11.62 18.47 13.88
N ILE A 19 10.60 18.58 13.01
CA ILE A 19 10.35 17.58 11.95
C ILE A 19 11.57 17.46 11.03
N GLY A 20 12.20 18.59 10.66
CA GLY A 20 13.41 18.59 9.84
C GLY A 20 14.62 17.88 10.48
N ARG A 21 14.62 17.68 11.80
CA ARG A 21 15.69 16.99 12.53
C ARG A 21 15.48 15.46 12.61
N PHE A 22 14.26 14.97 12.38
CA PHE A 22 13.92 13.54 12.42
C PHE A 22 13.83 12.89 11.03
N VAL A 23 13.85 13.68 9.95
CA VAL A 23 13.81 13.15 8.59
C VAL A 23 15.23 12.96 8.07
N ASP A 24 15.59 11.73 7.72
CA ASP A 24 16.90 11.38 7.16
C ASP A 24 17.07 12.02 5.76
N PRO A 25 18.00 12.98 5.60
CA PRO A 25 18.19 13.65 4.30
C PRO A 25 18.71 12.72 3.22
N GLY A 26 19.48 11.68 3.59
CA GLY A 26 19.99 10.69 2.64
C GLY A 26 18.87 9.85 2.05
N PHE A 27 17.91 9.44 2.89
CA PHE A 27 16.70 8.75 2.43
C PHE A 27 15.87 9.61 1.48
N LEU A 28 15.66 10.89 1.81
CA LEU A 28 14.94 11.82 0.92
C LEU A 28 15.64 11.99 -0.43
N LEU A 29 16.97 12.10 -0.43
CA LEU A 29 17.76 12.23 -1.65
C LEU A 29 17.68 10.98 -2.52
N LEU A 30 17.71 9.79 -1.90
CA LEU A 30 17.52 8.53 -2.62
C LEU A 30 16.14 8.46 -3.28
N VAL A 31 15.08 8.76 -2.53
CA VAL A 31 13.70 8.78 -3.05
C VAL A 31 13.56 9.80 -4.19
N GLY A 32 14.10 11.00 -4.02
CA GLY A 32 14.11 12.04 -5.05
C GLY A 32 14.84 11.61 -6.32
N THR A 33 15.99 10.93 -6.19
CA THR A 33 16.76 10.44 -7.33
C THR A 33 15.99 9.37 -8.12
N ILE A 34 15.35 8.42 -7.43
CA ILE A 34 14.52 7.37 -8.06
C ILE A 34 13.30 8.00 -8.74
N LEU A 35 12.64 8.97 -8.12
CA LEU A 35 11.50 9.68 -8.71
C LEU A 35 11.90 10.45 -9.98
N CYS A 36 12.98 11.23 -9.93
CA CYS A 36 13.48 11.96 -11.09
C CYS A 36 13.90 11.01 -12.23
N GLY A 37 14.65 9.94 -11.90
CA GLY A 37 15.04 8.93 -12.87
C GLY A 37 13.84 8.24 -13.52
N GLY A 38 12.82 7.90 -12.72
CA GLY A 38 11.56 7.31 -13.20
C GLY A 38 10.78 8.25 -14.12
N LEU A 39 10.71 9.55 -13.80
CA LEU A 39 10.07 10.56 -14.65
C LEU A 39 10.79 10.69 -16.01
N ILE A 40 12.13 10.77 -15.99
CA ILE A 40 12.93 10.83 -17.21
C ILE A 40 12.71 9.59 -18.08
N MET A 41 12.78 8.40 -17.48
CA MET A 41 12.55 7.14 -18.19
C MET A 41 11.14 7.07 -18.80
N LEU A 42 10.12 7.47 -18.03
CA LEU A 42 8.73 7.50 -18.51
C LEU A 42 8.58 8.43 -19.71
N THR A 43 9.11 9.65 -19.63
CA THR A 43 9.04 10.60 -20.75
C THR A 43 9.69 10.07 -22.01
N SER A 44 10.90 9.52 -21.89
CA SER A 44 11.65 8.99 -23.04
C SER A 44 10.91 7.83 -23.73
N ALA A 45 10.39 6.87 -22.94
CA ALA A 45 9.70 5.70 -23.50
C ALA A 45 8.30 6.03 -24.06
N SER A 46 7.63 7.05 -23.52
CA SER A 46 6.22 7.30 -23.81
C SER A 46 5.98 8.39 -24.86
N ILE A 47 6.97 9.24 -25.18
CA ILE A 47 6.81 10.36 -26.13
C ILE A 47 6.28 9.89 -27.49
N SER A 48 6.83 8.80 -28.03
CA SER A 48 6.42 8.27 -29.34
C SER A 48 5.02 7.67 -29.35
N LEU A 49 4.56 7.16 -28.20
CA LEU A 49 3.22 6.60 -28.02
C LEU A 49 2.18 7.68 -27.72
N ALA A 50 2.56 8.68 -26.93
CA ALA A 50 1.72 9.82 -26.56
C ALA A 50 1.38 10.69 -27.77
N ASP A 51 2.38 10.94 -28.61
CA ASP A 51 2.26 11.71 -29.85
C ASP A 51 1.28 11.01 -30.84
N ARG A 52 1.39 9.68 -30.97
CA ARG A 52 0.52 8.88 -31.85
C ARG A 52 -0.93 8.76 -31.37
N ASN A 53 -1.17 8.62 -30.07
CA ASN A 53 -2.51 8.33 -29.54
C ASN A 53 -3.29 9.57 -29.09
N THR A 54 -2.60 10.65 -28.73
CA THR A 54 -3.20 11.80 -28.04
C THR A 54 -2.86 13.14 -28.69
N GLY A 55 -1.91 13.18 -29.63
CA GLY A 55 -1.43 14.42 -30.25
C GLY A 55 -0.66 15.36 -29.32
N ASN A 56 -0.43 14.97 -28.07
CA ASN A 56 0.40 15.68 -27.11
C ASN A 56 1.49 14.75 -26.56
N PRO A 57 2.78 14.96 -26.92
CA PRO A 57 3.91 14.15 -26.45
C PRO A 57 4.07 14.11 -24.92
N PHE A 58 3.59 15.13 -24.20
CA PHE A 58 3.75 15.27 -22.75
C PHE A 58 2.54 14.80 -21.95
N PHE A 59 1.51 14.25 -22.58
CA PHE A 59 0.27 13.85 -21.89
C PHE A 59 0.51 12.91 -20.68
N TYR A 60 1.34 11.87 -20.85
CA TYR A 60 1.67 10.96 -19.75
C TYR A 60 2.58 11.60 -18.69
N PHE A 61 3.40 12.57 -19.08
CA PHE A 61 4.25 13.31 -18.15
C PHE A 61 3.42 14.19 -17.22
N GLU A 62 2.49 14.96 -17.77
CA GLU A 62 1.60 15.83 -16.98
C GLU A 62 0.76 15.02 -15.99
N ARG A 63 0.24 13.87 -16.43
CA ARG A 63 -0.49 12.94 -15.55
C ARG A 63 0.41 12.40 -14.44
N GLN A 64 1.63 11.98 -14.76
CA GLN A 64 2.57 11.48 -13.75
C GLN A 64 2.98 12.58 -12.76
N MET A 65 3.21 13.80 -13.24
CA MET A 65 3.51 14.96 -12.39
C MET A 65 2.37 15.26 -11.41
N SER A 66 1.11 15.22 -11.87
CA SER A 66 -0.04 15.37 -10.98
C SER A 66 -0.10 14.26 -9.91
N ALA A 67 0.19 13.02 -10.27
CA ALA A 67 0.22 11.90 -9.33
C ALA A 67 1.35 12.04 -8.30
N VAL A 68 2.54 12.48 -8.72
CA VAL A 68 3.66 12.79 -7.81
C VAL A 68 3.28 13.92 -6.86
N PHE A 69 2.64 14.98 -7.36
CA PHE A 69 2.19 16.11 -6.55
C PHE A 69 1.21 15.66 -5.44
N PHE A 70 0.17 14.90 -5.78
CA PHE A 70 -0.75 14.36 -4.78
C PHE A 70 -0.07 13.37 -3.83
N GLY A 71 0.86 12.56 -4.32
CA GLY A 71 1.67 11.65 -3.50
C GLY A 71 2.53 12.40 -2.47
N LEU A 72 3.16 13.51 -2.87
CA LEU A 72 3.95 14.37 -1.97
C LEU A 72 3.09 15.05 -0.91
N ILE A 73 1.89 15.52 -1.28
CA ILE A 73 0.91 16.04 -0.30
C ILE A 73 0.53 14.95 0.71
N GLY A 74 0.24 13.73 0.23
CA GLY A 74 -0.07 12.58 1.08
C GLY A 74 1.09 12.24 2.03
N ALA A 75 2.32 12.22 1.53
CA ALA A 75 3.53 11.97 2.32
C ALA A 75 3.73 13.06 3.39
N ALA A 76 3.59 14.34 3.03
CA ALA A 76 3.69 15.45 3.97
C ALA A 76 2.61 15.36 5.07
N ALA A 77 1.36 15.05 4.70
CA ALA A 77 0.29 14.87 5.67
C ALA A 77 0.58 13.72 6.64
N MET A 78 1.12 12.60 6.15
CA MET A 78 1.49 11.45 6.99
C MET A 78 2.62 11.77 7.98
N LEU A 79 3.61 12.57 7.57
CA LEU A 79 4.70 13.01 8.45
C LEU A 79 4.23 13.87 9.62
N HIS A 80 3.10 14.57 9.48
CA HIS A 80 2.53 15.39 10.55
C HIS A 80 1.68 14.58 11.54
N ILE A 81 1.29 13.34 11.22
CA ILE A 81 0.42 12.54 12.07
C ILE A 81 1.26 11.59 12.94
N PRO A 82 1.16 11.67 14.29
CA PRO A 82 1.99 10.85 15.18
C PRO A 82 1.66 9.36 15.02
N SER A 83 2.68 8.49 15.07
CA SER A 83 2.53 7.03 14.94
C SER A 83 1.53 6.43 15.92
N ARG A 84 1.45 6.97 17.14
CA ARG A 84 0.48 6.57 18.17
C ARG A 84 -0.98 6.74 17.74
N PHE A 85 -1.27 7.73 16.89
CA PHE A 85 -2.62 7.93 16.35
C PHE A 85 -3.04 6.74 15.48
N TRP A 86 -2.17 6.37 14.53
CA TRP A 86 -2.38 5.22 13.64
C TRP A 86 -2.57 3.91 14.41
N GLU A 87 -1.78 3.71 15.46
CA GLU A 87 -1.90 2.56 16.33
C GLU A 87 -3.30 2.52 17.00
N ARG A 88 -3.78 3.65 17.53
CA ARG A 88 -5.08 3.75 18.23
C ARG A 88 -6.27 3.50 17.31
N ILE A 89 -6.22 3.98 16.07
CA ILE A 89 -7.31 3.80 15.09
C ILE A 89 -7.22 2.48 14.32
N GLY A 90 -6.37 1.54 14.74
CA GLY A 90 -6.10 0.30 14.01
C GLY A 90 -7.34 -0.46 13.54
N LEU A 91 -8.35 -0.64 14.39
CA LEU A 91 -9.59 -1.34 13.99
C LEU A 91 -10.34 -0.59 12.88
N LEU A 92 -10.36 0.75 12.94
CA LEU A 92 -10.97 1.58 11.91
C LEU A 92 -10.23 1.46 10.58
N LEU A 93 -8.89 1.34 10.59
CA LEU A 93 -8.09 1.13 9.38
C LEU A 93 -8.46 -0.17 8.67
N VAL A 94 -8.70 -1.24 9.44
CA VAL A 94 -9.14 -2.54 8.90
C VAL A 94 -10.55 -2.43 8.30
N ILE A 95 -11.49 -1.81 9.03
CA ILE A 95 -12.86 -1.62 8.53
C ILE A 95 -12.84 -0.79 7.24
N LEU A 96 -12.01 0.25 7.18
CA LEU A 96 -11.86 1.07 5.99
C LEU A 96 -11.24 0.27 4.83
N ALA A 97 -10.20 -0.52 5.08
CA ALA A 97 -9.55 -1.35 4.06
C ALA A 97 -10.50 -2.41 3.49
N VAL A 98 -11.20 -3.15 4.37
CA VAL A 98 -12.18 -4.16 3.96
C VAL A 98 -13.36 -3.49 3.26
N GLY A 99 -13.88 -2.39 3.80
CA GLY A 99 -14.98 -1.64 3.18
C GLY A 99 -14.63 -1.12 1.78
N MET A 100 -13.40 -0.65 1.58
CA MET A 100 -12.89 -0.24 0.28
C MET A 100 -12.86 -1.40 -0.72
N LEU A 101 -12.31 -2.56 -0.32
CA LEU A 101 -12.27 -3.75 -1.18
C LEU A 101 -13.69 -4.22 -1.52
N VAL A 102 -14.57 -4.37 -0.52
CA VAL A 102 -15.98 -4.75 -0.74
C VAL A 102 -16.66 -3.78 -1.71
N LEU A 103 -16.44 -2.47 -1.58
CA LEU A 103 -17.04 -1.46 -2.44
C LEU A 103 -16.66 -1.65 -3.92
N VAL A 104 -15.44 -2.11 -4.21
CA VAL A 104 -15.01 -2.40 -5.59
C VAL A 104 -15.63 -3.66 -6.16
N LEU A 105 -15.93 -4.64 -5.31
CA LEU A 105 -16.68 -5.83 -5.74
C LEU A 105 -18.15 -5.52 -6.05
N VAL A 106 -18.72 -4.42 -5.53
CA VAL A 106 -20.12 -4.05 -5.82
C VAL A 106 -20.24 -3.58 -7.28
N PRO A 107 -21.09 -4.25 -8.10
CA PRO A 107 -21.29 -3.88 -9.49
C PRO A 107 -21.85 -2.45 -9.57
N GLY A 108 -21.16 -1.58 -10.31
CA GLY A 108 -21.52 -0.16 -10.48
C GLY A 108 -20.41 0.81 -10.07
N PHE A 109 -19.52 0.43 -9.14
CA PHE A 109 -18.38 1.25 -8.71
C PHE A 109 -17.04 0.77 -9.29
N GLY A 110 -16.86 -0.55 -9.37
CA GLY A 110 -15.68 -1.18 -9.98
C GLY A 110 -15.76 -1.17 -11.50
N SER A 111 -14.72 -0.64 -12.15
CA SER A 111 -14.51 -0.80 -13.59
C SER A 111 -13.63 -2.02 -13.89
N THR A 112 -14.05 -2.83 -14.84
CA THR A 112 -13.30 -3.97 -15.34
C THR A 112 -12.32 -3.51 -16.41
N VAL A 113 -11.02 -3.55 -16.09
CA VAL A 113 -9.96 -3.34 -17.09
C VAL A 113 -9.15 -4.62 -17.20
N ASN A 114 -8.96 -5.13 -18.43
CA ASN A 114 -8.23 -6.39 -18.69
C ASN A 114 -8.75 -7.61 -17.90
N GLY A 115 -10.06 -7.70 -17.68
CA GLY A 115 -10.68 -8.81 -16.95
C GLY A 115 -10.56 -8.73 -15.42
N SER A 116 -10.12 -7.59 -14.86
CA SER A 116 -10.01 -7.37 -13.41
C SER A 116 -10.78 -6.13 -12.96
N THR A 117 -11.69 -6.27 -12.01
CA THR A 117 -12.35 -5.18 -11.28
C THR A 117 -11.40 -4.61 -10.23
N ARG A 118 -10.44 -3.77 -10.65
CA ARG A 118 -9.43 -3.19 -9.75
C ARG A 118 -9.49 -1.67 -9.64
N TRP A 119 -10.20 -1.03 -10.56
CA TRP A 119 -10.18 0.43 -10.72
C TRP A 119 -11.52 1.02 -10.33
N LEU A 120 -11.51 1.96 -9.38
CA LEU A 120 -12.69 2.76 -9.09
C LEU A 120 -12.86 3.80 -10.21
N ASN A 121 -14.00 3.77 -10.88
CA ASN A 121 -14.33 4.78 -11.89
C ASN A 121 -14.99 5.97 -11.18
N VAL A 122 -14.25 7.07 -11.06
CA VAL A 122 -14.79 8.32 -10.51
C VAL A 122 -14.76 9.34 -11.63
N GLY A 123 -15.94 9.71 -12.15
CA GLY A 123 -16.08 10.75 -13.17
C GLY A 123 -15.59 10.38 -14.57
N GLY A 124 -15.65 9.11 -14.97
CA GLY A 124 -15.27 8.66 -16.32
C GLY A 124 -13.78 8.38 -16.49
N VAL A 125 -12.98 8.54 -15.43
CA VAL A 125 -11.56 8.21 -15.40
C VAL A 125 -11.31 7.15 -14.34
N ASN A 126 -10.52 6.14 -14.69
CA ASN A 126 -10.05 5.10 -13.76
C ASN A 126 -8.90 5.70 -12.94
N ILE A 127 -9.20 6.30 -11.78
CA ILE A 127 -8.22 7.15 -11.06
C ILE A 127 -7.47 6.34 -9.99
N ILE A 128 -8.13 5.42 -9.27
CA ILE A 128 -7.52 4.79 -8.10
C ILE A 128 -7.70 3.27 -8.14
N GLN A 129 -6.58 2.57 -8.00
CA GLN A 129 -6.54 1.14 -7.71
C GLN A 129 -6.79 0.94 -6.22
N VAL A 130 -7.93 0.34 -5.86
CA VAL A 130 -8.37 0.28 -4.45
C VAL A 130 -7.57 -0.72 -3.61
N SER A 131 -6.96 -1.71 -4.26
CA SER A 131 -6.05 -2.66 -3.59
C SER A 131 -4.77 -2.00 -3.07
N GLU A 132 -4.34 -0.86 -3.62
CA GLU A 132 -3.16 -0.11 -3.12
C GLU A 132 -3.39 0.50 -1.72
N PRO A 133 -4.36 1.41 -1.51
CA PRO A 133 -4.61 2.00 -0.20
C PRO A 133 -5.05 0.95 0.82
N ALA A 134 -5.82 -0.08 0.43
CA ALA A 134 -6.20 -1.16 1.34
C ALA A 134 -4.98 -1.89 1.91
N ARG A 135 -3.95 -2.18 1.10
CA ARG A 135 -2.70 -2.79 1.59
C ARG A 135 -1.93 -1.88 2.54
N LEU A 136 -1.87 -0.58 2.26
CA LEU A 136 -1.24 0.38 3.15
C LEU A 136 -1.94 0.43 4.53
N LEU A 137 -3.28 0.51 4.54
CA LEU A 137 -4.08 0.51 5.76
C LEU A 137 -3.90 -0.78 6.57
N MET A 138 -3.89 -1.93 5.88
CA MET A 138 -3.63 -3.22 6.50
C MET A 138 -2.21 -3.29 7.09
N LEU A 139 -1.20 -2.79 6.38
CA LEU A 139 0.17 -2.73 6.87
C LEU A 139 0.27 -1.91 8.16
N LEU A 140 -0.37 -0.73 8.20
CA LEU A 140 -0.42 0.11 9.40
C LEU A 140 -1.08 -0.62 10.58
N TYR A 141 -2.19 -1.32 10.32
CA TYR A 141 -2.85 -2.14 11.32
C TYR A 141 -1.95 -3.27 11.85
N ILE A 142 -1.32 -4.05 10.96
CA ILE A 142 -0.48 -5.20 11.32
C ILE A 142 0.73 -4.72 12.14
N SER A 143 1.33 -3.59 11.74
CA SER A 143 2.45 -2.98 12.46
C SER A 143 2.03 -2.56 13.87
N GLY A 144 0.88 -1.90 14.02
CA GLY A 144 0.33 -1.56 15.34
C GLY A 144 -0.08 -2.78 16.16
N TYR A 145 -0.63 -3.81 15.53
CA TYR A 145 -0.98 -5.08 16.19
C TYR A 145 0.27 -5.78 16.74
N ALA A 146 1.34 -5.82 15.95
CA ALA A 146 2.62 -6.43 16.31
C ALA A 146 3.24 -5.79 17.55
N VAL A 147 3.13 -4.46 17.69
CA VAL A 147 3.60 -3.75 18.88
C VAL A 147 2.74 -4.09 20.10
N ARG A 148 1.40 -4.06 19.98
CA ARG A 148 0.48 -4.32 21.11
C ARG A 148 0.52 -5.75 21.63
N HIS A 149 0.66 -6.72 20.74
CA HIS A 149 0.58 -8.15 21.07
C HIS A 149 1.94 -8.86 21.00
N ARG A 150 3.04 -8.11 21.14
CA ARG A 150 4.41 -8.65 21.04
C ARG A 150 4.64 -9.88 21.93
N VAL A 151 4.18 -9.82 23.19
CA VAL A 151 4.33 -10.95 24.13
C VAL A 151 3.51 -12.15 23.66
N GLU A 152 2.24 -11.93 23.30
CA GLU A 152 1.35 -12.99 22.80
C GLU A 152 1.88 -13.62 21.50
N LEU A 153 2.53 -12.85 20.61
CA LEU A 153 3.18 -13.34 19.39
C LEU A 153 4.37 -14.27 19.67
N SER A 154 5.08 -14.04 20.77
CA SER A 154 6.22 -14.88 21.18
C SER A 154 5.80 -16.09 22.03
N GLU A 155 4.64 -16.04 22.69
CA GLU A 155 4.20 -17.02 23.70
C GLU A 155 2.95 -17.83 23.34
N SER A 156 2.18 -17.42 22.32
CA SER A 156 0.97 -18.13 21.90
C SER A 156 0.83 -18.22 20.38
N PHE A 157 0.45 -19.40 19.89
CA PHE A 157 0.06 -19.60 18.49
C PHE A 157 -1.15 -18.73 18.12
N VAL A 158 -2.03 -18.46 19.10
CA VAL A 158 -3.22 -17.63 18.90
C VAL A 158 -2.85 -16.18 18.58
N GLY A 159 -1.76 -15.66 19.16
CA GLY A 159 -1.24 -14.32 18.88
C GLY A 159 -0.82 -14.14 17.44
N PHE A 160 -0.30 -15.21 16.81
CA PHE A 160 0.08 -15.26 15.40
C PHE A 160 -1.11 -15.54 14.47
N LEU A 161 -2.03 -16.41 14.89
CA LEU A 161 -3.18 -16.83 14.08
C LEU A 161 -4.18 -15.68 13.84
N LYS A 162 -4.43 -14.83 14.83
CA LYS A 162 -5.35 -13.67 14.74
C LYS A 162 -5.06 -12.74 13.54
N PRO A 163 -3.84 -12.18 13.38
CA PRO A 163 -3.54 -11.32 12.24
C PRO A 163 -3.51 -12.12 10.93
N MET A 164 -3.08 -13.39 10.95
CA MET A 164 -3.11 -14.22 9.74
C MET A 164 -4.51 -14.49 9.23
N LEU A 165 -5.48 -14.73 10.12
CA LEU A 165 -6.87 -14.95 9.73
C LEU A 165 -7.46 -13.69 9.08
N LEU A 166 -7.20 -12.52 9.66
CA LEU A 166 -7.63 -11.25 9.09
C LEU A 166 -7.02 -11.00 7.71
N VAL A 167 -5.72 -11.24 7.57
CA VAL A 167 -5.02 -11.09 6.29
C VAL A 167 -5.51 -12.12 5.27
N GLY A 168 -5.77 -13.36 5.68
CA GLY A 168 -6.37 -14.39 4.84
C GLY A 168 -7.71 -13.95 4.28
N MET A 169 -8.58 -13.37 5.11
CA MET A 169 -9.86 -12.80 4.67
C MET A 169 -9.67 -11.70 3.62
N VAL A 170 -8.73 -10.77 3.85
CA VAL A 170 -8.41 -9.70 2.88
C VAL A 170 -7.84 -10.28 1.58
N CYS A 171 -7.00 -11.32 1.65
CA CYS A 171 -6.47 -11.99 0.48
C CYS A 171 -7.54 -12.69 -0.35
N VAL A 172 -8.57 -13.26 0.29
CA VAL A 172 -9.74 -13.83 -0.41
C VAL A 172 -10.49 -12.72 -1.16
N LEU A 173 -10.72 -11.57 -0.52
CA LEU A 173 -11.33 -10.41 -1.20
C LEU A 173 -10.50 -9.94 -2.41
N LEU A 174 -9.18 -9.83 -2.27
CA LEU A 174 -8.28 -9.48 -3.37
C LEU A 174 -8.30 -10.51 -4.51
N LEU A 175 -8.40 -11.80 -4.18
CA LEU A 175 -8.52 -12.86 -5.18
C LEU A 175 -9.87 -12.82 -5.92
N LEU A 176 -10.92 -12.30 -5.29
CA LEU A 176 -12.22 -12.02 -5.92
C LEU A 176 -12.18 -10.79 -6.84
N GLU A 177 -11.20 -9.89 -6.67
CA GLU A 177 -10.88 -8.77 -7.58
C GLU A 177 -9.93 -9.17 -8.74
N PRO A 178 -9.86 -10.47 -9.04
CA PRO A 178 -8.72 -11.17 -9.64
C PRO A 178 -7.30 -10.64 -9.39
N ASP A 179 -6.97 -10.03 -8.25
CA ASP A 179 -5.64 -9.44 -7.97
C ASP A 179 -4.71 -10.40 -7.20
N PHE A 180 -4.16 -11.38 -7.91
CA PHE A 180 -3.21 -12.33 -7.31
C PHE A 180 -1.93 -11.67 -6.79
N GLY A 181 -1.39 -10.71 -7.54
CA GLY A 181 -0.13 -10.05 -7.18
C GLY A 181 -0.25 -9.28 -5.87
N ALA A 182 -1.37 -8.56 -5.69
CA ALA A 182 -1.63 -7.85 -4.45
C ALA A 182 -1.71 -8.78 -3.23
N SER A 183 -2.39 -9.92 -3.35
CA SER A 183 -2.51 -10.92 -2.27
C SER A 183 -1.15 -11.48 -1.85
N VAL A 184 -0.30 -11.86 -2.82
CA VAL A 184 1.05 -12.39 -2.51
C VAL A 184 1.90 -11.35 -1.78
N VAL A 185 1.93 -10.12 -2.30
CA VAL A 185 2.69 -9.02 -1.68
C VAL A 185 2.20 -8.76 -0.25
N MET A 186 0.89 -8.79 -0.02
CA MET A 186 0.34 -8.57 1.33
C MET A 186 0.74 -9.68 2.30
N LEU A 187 0.67 -10.94 1.88
CA LEU A 187 1.10 -12.07 2.69
C LEU A 187 2.59 -11.98 3.04
N CYS A 188 3.43 -11.68 2.06
CA CYS A 188 4.87 -11.50 2.28
C CYS A 188 5.14 -10.39 3.29
N ILE A 189 4.56 -9.20 3.10
CA ILE A 189 4.75 -8.07 4.02
C ILE A 189 4.27 -8.42 5.44
N THR A 190 3.12 -9.06 5.57
CA THR A 190 2.58 -9.47 6.88
C THR A 190 3.54 -10.43 7.58
N LEU A 191 3.99 -11.46 6.88
CA LEU A 191 4.93 -12.45 7.43
C LEU A 191 6.24 -11.77 7.84
N SER A 192 6.77 -10.84 7.02
CA SER A 192 7.97 -10.06 7.35
C SER A 192 7.78 -9.23 8.62
N VAL A 193 6.66 -8.50 8.75
CA VAL A 193 6.39 -7.67 9.94
C VAL A 193 6.26 -8.54 11.20
N LEU A 194 5.53 -9.65 11.13
CA LEU A 194 5.37 -10.55 12.27
C LEU A 194 6.69 -11.24 12.65
N PHE A 195 7.53 -11.59 11.69
CA PHE A 195 8.86 -12.13 11.94
C PHE A 195 9.74 -11.13 12.69
N VAL A 196 9.80 -9.88 12.21
CA VAL A 196 10.56 -8.79 12.86
C VAL A 196 10.00 -8.49 14.27
N ALA A 197 8.70 -8.64 14.48
CA ALA A 197 8.07 -8.44 15.79
C ALA A 197 8.45 -9.51 16.83
N GLY A 198 9.12 -10.60 16.43
CA GLY A 198 9.52 -11.69 17.31
C GLY A 198 8.53 -12.85 17.35
N ALA A 199 7.77 -13.08 16.27
CA ALA A 199 6.97 -14.29 16.14
C ALA A 199 7.83 -15.56 16.27
N ARG A 200 7.25 -16.61 16.84
CA ARG A 200 7.91 -17.91 17.00
C ARG A 200 8.34 -18.48 15.65
N LEU A 201 9.61 -18.85 15.54
CA LEU A 201 10.17 -19.39 14.29
C LEU A 201 9.41 -20.63 13.79
N ARG A 202 8.93 -21.49 14.71
CA ARG A 202 8.13 -22.68 14.37
C ARG A 202 6.81 -22.31 13.66
N ASP A 203 6.07 -21.36 14.22
CA ASP A 203 4.77 -20.92 13.70
C ASP A 203 4.95 -20.18 12.36
N PHE A 204 5.99 -19.34 12.28
CA PHE A 204 6.37 -18.64 11.06
C PHE A 204 6.71 -19.61 9.92
N LEU A 205 7.58 -20.60 10.16
CA LEU A 205 8.00 -21.56 9.13
C LEU A 205 6.83 -22.43 8.65
N LEU A 206 5.98 -22.90 9.59
CA LEU A 206 4.81 -23.69 9.26
C LEU A 206 3.83 -22.90 8.39
N PHE A 207 3.52 -21.66 8.77
CA PHE A 207 2.63 -20.82 7.97
C PHE A 207 3.23 -20.41 6.63
N SER A 208 4.51 -20.06 6.59
CA SER A 208 5.18 -19.73 5.33
C SER A 208 5.12 -20.89 4.35
N PHE A 209 5.31 -22.13 4.83
CA PHE A 209 5.20 -23.32 4.00
C PHE A 209 3.76 -23.52 3.47
N VAL A 210 2.75 -23.38 4.33
CA VAL A 210 1.34 -23.47 3.95
C VAL A 210 0.96 -22.40 2.91
N VAL A 211 1.42 -21.15 3.10
CA VAL A 211 1.17 -20.05 2.16
C VAL A 211 1.81 -20.34 0.81
N VAL A 212 3.07 -20.81 0.77
CA VAL A 212 3.74 -21.16 -0.49
C VAL A 212 2.98 -22.26 -1.25
N ILE A 213 2.53 -23.31 -0.55
CA ILE A 213 1.73 -24.39 -1.16
C ILE A 213 0.39 -23.84 -1.67
N ALA A 214 -0.33 -23.06 -0.86
CA ALA A 214 -1.62 -22.49 -1.26
C ALA A 214 -1.47 -21.59 -2.49
N LEU A 215 -0.44 -20.75 -2.55
CA LEU A 215 -0.12 -19.90 -3.70
C LEU A 215 0.27 -20.72 -4.93
N ALA A 216 1.03 -21.81 -4.77
CA ALA A 216 1.38 -22.71 -5.87
C ALA A 216 0.12 -23.38 -6.46
N ILE A 217 -0.77 -23.90 -5.61
CA ILE A 217 -2.05 -24.50 -6.04
C ILE A 217 -2.90 -23.45 -6.77
N LEU A 218 -3.03 -22.24 -6.22
CA LEU A 218 -3.75 -21.12 -6.84
C LEU A 218 -3.12 -20.67 -8.16
N ALA A 219 -1.80 -20.75 -8.32
CA ALA A 219 -1.12 -20.43 -9.55
C ALA A 219 -1.41 -21.46 -10.65
N VAL A 220 -1.45 -22.75 -10.28
CA VAL A 220 -1.73 -23.85 -11.21
C VAL A 220 -3.21 -23.91 -11.63
N ALA A 221 -4.13 -23.62 -10.72
CA ALA A 221 -5.58 -23.73 -10.95
C ALA A 221 -6.17 -22.74 -11.96
N SER A 222 -5.44 -21.68 -12.34
CA SER A 222 -5.91 -20.66 -13.28
C SER A 222 -5.10 -20.70 -14.59
N PRO A 223 -5.68 -21.07 -15.75
CA PRO A 223 -4.98 -21.17 -17.03
C PRO A 223 -4.24 -19.88 -17.43
N TYR A 224 -4.76 -18.72 -17.05
CA TYR A 224 -4.14 -17.40 -17.27
C TYR A 224 -2.84 -17.20 -16.47
N ARG A 225 -2.72 -17.80 -15.28
CA ARG A 225 -1.54 -17.67 -14.39
C ARG A 225 -0.40 -18.58 -14.85
N MET A 226 -0.74 -19.79 -15.31
CA MET A 226 0.21 -20.71 -15.93
C MET A 226 0.83 -20.13 -17.21
N LYS A 227 0.01 -19.49 -18.08
CA LYS A 227 0.51 -18.83 -19.30
C LYS A 227 1.47 -17.68 -19.01
N ARG A 228 1.32 -16.95 -17.90
CA ARG A 228 2.30 -15.93 -17.48
C ARG A 228 3.59 -16.56 -16.96
N LEU A 229 3.50 -17.57 -16.10
CA LEU A 229 4.68 -18.23 -15.54
C LEU A 229 5.54 -18.93 -16.60
N LEU A 230 4.90 -19.55 -17.60
CA LEU A 230 5.57 -20.20 -18.73
C LEU A 230 6.02 -19.22 -19.83
N ALA A 231 5.61 -17.95 -19.80
CA ALA A 231 6.05 -16.94 -20.78
C ALA A 231 7.32 -16.19 -20.35
N PHE A 232 7.73 -16.30 -19.08
CA PHE A 232 8.95 -15.69 -18.55
C PHE A 232 10.14 -16.66 -18.49
N TRP A 233 9.93 -17.92 -18.89
CA TRP A 233 10.94 -18.98 -18.95
C TRP A 233 11.06 -19.52 -20.37
#